data_AF-A0A534ZQQ8-F1
#
_entry.id   AF-A0A534ZQQ8-F1
#
_cell.length_a   1.000
_cell.length_b   1.000
_cell.length_c   1.000
_cell.angle_alpha   90.00
_cell.angle_beta   90.00
_cell.angle_gamma   90.00
#
_symmetry.space_group_name_H-M   'P 1'
#
loop_
_entity.id
_entity.type
_entity.pdbx_description
1 polymer ?
#
loop_
_entity_poly.entity_id
_entity_poly.type
_entity_poly.pdbx_seq_one_letter_code
_entity_poly.pdbx_strand_id
1 'polypeptide(L)'
;MIALDGVERRLVRCFGLVFPELGTDEIPVASPSSVGTWDSLASINLVAVIEEEFGIQVELEELGDMMSFATVLDLLERRRGR
;
A
#
# COMPACT_ATOMS: atom_id res chain seq x y z
N MET A 1 2.89 -22.36 -0.32
CA MET A 1 1.81 -21.38 -0.51
C MET A 1 1.87 -20.46 0.68
N ILE A 2 2.45 -19.27 0.52
CA ILE A 2 2.72 -18.35 1.63
C ILE A 2 1.36 -17.84 2.10
N ALA A 3 1.03 -18.05 3.37
CA ALA A 3 -0.21 -17.54 3.94
C ALA A 3 -0.03 -16.03 4.12
N LEU A 4 -0.56 -15.24 3.19
CA LEU A 4 -0.61 -13.79 3.31
C LEU A 4 -1.26 -13.44 4.65
N ASP A 5 -0.53 -12.74 5.51
CA ASP A 5 -1.03 -12.24 6.78
C ASP A 5 -2.28 -11.36 6.58
N GLY A 6 -3.08 -11.20 7.65
CA GLY A 6 -4.32 -10.43 7.57
C GLY A 6 -4.11 -8.98 7.12
N VAL A 7 -2.97 -8.37 7.45
CA VAL A 7 -2.58 -7.02 7.00
C VAL A 7 -2.22 -7.04 5.53
N GLU A 8 -1.33 -7.94 5.13
CA GLU A 8 -0.85 -8.03 3.76
C GLU A 8 -2.01 -8.25 2.78
N ARG A 9 -2.95 -9.13 3.11
CA ARG A 9 -4.14 -9.37 2.27
C ARG A 9 -5.05 -8.12 2.16
N ARG A 10 -5.16 -7.33 3.22
CA ARG A 10 -5.93 -6.06 3.18
C ARG A 10 -5.18 -5.01 2.38
N LEU A 11 -3.88 -4.90 2.55
CA LEU A 11 -3.04 -3.97 1.80
C LEU A 11 -3.08 -4.28 0.30
N VAL A 12 -3.00 -5.56 -0.07
CA VAL A 12 -3.16 -6.01 -1.46
C VAL A 12 -4.50 -5.58 -2.04
N ARG A 13 -5.59 -5.64 -1.27
CA ARG A 13 -6.90 -5.13 -1.69
C ARG A 13 -6.88 -3.62 -1.93
N CYS A 14 -6.24 -2.85 -1.04
CA CYS A 14 -6.11 -1.40 -1.20
C CYS A 14 -5.41 -1.04 -2.51
N PHE A 15 -4.29 -1.72 -2.79
CA PHE A 15 -3.56 -1.55 -4.05
C PHE A 15 -4.41 -1.93 -5.26
N GLY A 16 -5.16 -3.03 -5.21
CA GLY A 16 -6.05 -3.43 -6.30
C GLY A 16 -7.22 -2.47 -6.56
N LEU A 17 -7.62 -1.66 -5.57
CA LEU A 17 -8.63 -0.61 -5.75
C LEU A 17 -8.08 0.60 -6.50
N VAL A 18 -6.81 0.94 -6.29
CA VAL A 18 -6.15 2.08 -6.94
C VAL A 18 -5.50 1.70 -8.27
N PHE A 19 -4.95 0.50 -8.35
CA PHE A 19 -4.27 -0.04 -9.52
C PHE A 19 -4.99 -1.32 -9.99
N PRO A 20 -6.17 -1.18 -10.63
CA PRO A 20 -6.95 -2.34 -11.10
C PRO A 20 -6.25 -3.13 -12.22
N GLU A 21 -5.21 -2.56 -12.82
CA GLU A 21 -4.37 -3.21 -13.84
C GLU A 21 -3.34 -4.20 -13.27
N LEU A 22 -3.01 -4.11 -11.96
CA LEU A 22 -2.02 -4.97 -11.34
C LEU A 22 -2.64 -6.28 -10.85
N GLY A 23 -1.97 -7.40 -11.17
CA GLY A 23 -2.29 -8.69 -10.60
C GLY A 23 -1.97 -8.77 -9.11
N THR A 24 -2.67 -9.65 -8.39
CA THR A 24 -2.43 -9.90 -6.95
C THR A 24 -0.99 -10.35 -6.64
N ASP A 25 -0.30 -10.93 -7.63
CA ASP A 25 1.11 -11.35 -7.57
C ASP A 25 2.09 -10.19 -7.85
N GLU A 26 1.66 -9.16 -8.58
CA GLU A 26 2.48 -7.99 -8.94
C GLU A 26 2.41 -6.90 -7.87
N ILE A 27 1.28 -6.79 -7.16
CA ILE A 27 1.08 -5.84 -6.06
C ILE A 27 2.19 -5.87 -4.99
N PRO A 28 2.64 -7.03 -4.46
CA PRO A 28 3.68 -7.04 -3.43
C PRO A 28 5.04 -6.49 -3.92
N VAL A 29 5.30 -6.48 -5.23
CA VAL A 29 6.50 -5.90 -5.84
C VAL A 29 6.23 -4.53 -6.50
N ALA A 30 5.01 -4.01 -6.35
CA ALA A 30 4.60 -2.74 -6.93
C ALA A 30 5.34 -1.57 -6.28
N SER A 31 5.84 -0.71 -7.15
CA SER A 31 6.62 0.49 -6.86
C SER A 31 6.40 1.50 -7.98
N PRO A 32 6.73 2.78 -7.82
CA PRO A 32 6.44 3.83 -8.77
C PRO A 32 7.38 3.71 -9.98
N SER A 33 8.48 2.97 -9.81
CA SER A 33 9.40 2.58 -10.88
C SER A 33 8.88 1.41 -11.72
N SER A 34 8.02 0.55 -11.16
CA SER A 34 7.48 -0.61 -11.87
C SER A 34 6.06 -0.36 -12.43
N VAL A 35 5.31 0.54 -11.79
CA VAL A 35 3.92 0.84 -12.12
C VAL A 35 3.87 2.20 -12.82
N GLY A 36 3.69 2.19 -14.14
CA GLY A 36 3.70 3.42 -14.94
C GLY A 36 2.54 4.39 -14.64
N THR A 37 1.45 3.90 -14.07
CA THR A 37 0.28 4.70 -13.64
C THR A 37 0.42 5.26 -12.23
N TRP A 38 1.55 5.00 -11.57
CA TRP A 38 1.82 5.50 -10.23
C TRP A 38 2.34 6.94 -10.27
N ASP A 39 1.39 7.87 -10.34
CA ASP A 39 1.62 9.31 -10.21
C ASP A 39 1.29 9.81 -8.79
N SER A 40 1.53 11.10 -8.53
CA SER A 40 1.19 11.73 -7.25
C SER A 40 -0.28 11.54 -6.84
N LEU A 41 -1.20 11.55 -7.80
CA LEU A 41 -2.63 11.32 -7.54
C LEU A 41 -2.89 9.87 -7.08
N ALA A 42 -2.21 8.90 -7.69
CA ALA A 42 -2.32 7.50 -7.31
C ALA A 42 -1.78 7.28 -5.89
N SER A 43 -0.66 7.91 -5.53
CA SER A 43 -0.13 7.88 -4.16
C SER A 43 -1.13 8.45 -3.14
N ILE A 44 -1.73 9.62 -3.44
CA ILE A 44 -2.72 10.24 -2.54
C ILE A 44 -3.95 9.34 -2.38
N ASN A 45 -4.45 8.77 -3.49
CA ASN A 45 -5.62 7.90 -3.46
C ASN A 45 -5.33 6.58 -2.73
N LEU A 46 -4.14 6.01 -2.93
CA LEU A 46 -3.69 4.82 -2.22
C LEU A 46 -3.64 5.07 -0.71
N VAL A 47 -3.07 6.19 -0.29
CA VAL A 47 -3.02 6.55 1.12
C VAL A 47 -4.41 6.77 1.69
N ALA A 48 -5.30 7.48 1.00
CA ALA A 48 -6.68 7.65 1.45
C ALA A 48 -7.39 6.30 1.67
N VAL A 49 -7.27 5.37 0.73
CA VAL A 49 -7.85 4.01 0.86
C VAL A 49 -7.23 3.26 2.03
N ILE A 50 -5.92 3.34 2.24
CA ILE A 50 -5.25 2.70 3.39
C ILE A 50 -5.71 3.33 4.72
N GLU A 51 -5.79 4.65 4.80
CA GLU A 51 -6.27 5.36 5.98
C GLU A 51 -7.67 4.92 6.35
N GLU A 52 -8.58 4.81 5.38
CA GLU A 52 -9.95 4.33 5.60
C GLU A 52 -10.00 2.84 5.99
N GLU A 53 -9.28 1.97 5.28
CA GLU A 53 -9.31 0.51 5.51
C GLU A 53 -8.70 0.09 6.85
N PHE A 54 -7.67 0.83 7.30
CA PHE A 54 -6.96 0.54 8.55
C PHE A 54 -7.32 1.48 9.70
N GLY A 55 -8.07 2.56 9.44
CA GLY A 55 -8.43 3.56 10.44
C GLY A 55 -7.22 4.32 11.00
N ILE A 56 -6.21 4.55 10.16
CA ILE A 56 -4.96 5.24 10.54
C ILE A 56 -4.89 6.61 9.88
N GLN A 57 -4.02 7.48 10.40
CA GLN A 57 -3.63 8.69 9.68
C GLN A 57 -2.19 8.58 9.20
N VAL A 58 -1.97 8.91 7.95
CA VAL A 58 -0.66 8.92 7.29
C VAL A 58 -0.22 10.37 7.15
N GLU A 59 0.95 10.68 7.69
CA GLU A 59 1.51 12.02 7.55
C GLU A 59 2.16 12.21 6.18
N LEU A 60 2.21 13.47 5.73
CA LEU A 60 2.84 13.84 4.46
C LEU A 60 4.32 13.44 4.37
N GLU A 61 5.01 13.37 5.51
CA GLU A 61 6.39 12.91 5.58
C GLU A 61 6.49 11.40 5.30
N GLU A 62 5.52 10.61 5.77
CA GLU A 62 5.45 9.16 5.51
C GLU A 62 4.93 8.85 4.11
N LEU A 63 4.13 9.73 3.51
CA LEU A 63 3.75 9.68 2.09
C LEU A 63 4.96 9.71 1.16
N GLY A 64 6.00 10.48 1.51
CA GLY A 64 7.26 10.53 0.76
C GLY A 64 8.06 9.23 0.83
N ASP A 65 7.93 8.49 1.95
CA ASP A 65 8.57 7.19 2.16
C ASP A 65 7.72 6.01 1.62
N MET A 66 6.40 6.21 1.47
CA MET A 66 5.43 5.27 0.87
C MET A 66 5.54 5.16 -0.65
N MET A 67 6.74 4.88 -1.11
CA MET A 67 7.03 4.59 -2.51
C MET A 67 6.84 3.11 -2.83
N SER A 68 6.65 2.20 -1.88
CA SER A 68 6.56 0.76 -2.22
C SER A 68 5.69 -0.02 -1.25
N PHE A 69 5.09 -1.12 -1.75
CA PHE A 69 4.27 -2.03 -0.96
C PHE A 69 4.96 -2.46 0.34
N ALA A 70 6.25 -2.81 0.26
CA ALA A 70 7.03 -3.24 1.41
C ALA A 70 7.16 -2.16 2.50
N THR A 71 7.36 -0.89 2.12
CA THR A 71 7.47 0.21 3.09
C THR A 71 6.14 0.48 3.78
N VAL A 72 5.04 0.45 3.03
CA VAL A 72 3.69 0.61 3.59
C VAL A 72 3.37 -0.54 4.55
N LEU A 73 3.72 -1.76 4.18
CA LEU A 73 3.52 -2.94 5.02
C LEU A 73 4.30 -2.82 6.33
N ASP A 74 5.60 -2.51 6.27
CA ASP A 74 6.45 -2.30 7.44
C ASP A 74 5.88 -1.20 8.36
N LEU A 75 5.40 -0.09 7.78
CA LEU A 75 4.74 0.97 8.56
C LEU A 75 3.50 0.46 9.30
N LEU A 76 2.64 -0.29 8.61
CA LEU A 76 1.42 -0.87 9.20
C LEU A 76 1.76 -1.87 10.31
N GLU A 77 2.77 -2.70 10.11
CA GLU A 77 3.22 -3.67 11.12
C GLU A 77 3.79 -2.96 12.36
N ARG A 78 4.60 -1.93 12.17
CA ARG A 78 5.13 -1.11 13.28
C ARG A 78 4.01 -0.49 14.12
N ARG A 79 2.94 -0.02 13.48
CA ARG A 79 1.78 0.58 14.16
C ARG A 79 0.92 -0.45 14.89
N ARG A 80 0.87 -1.70 14.43
CA ARG A 80 0.14 -2.80 15.10
C ARG A 80 0.88 -3.41 16.28
N GLY A 81 2.20 -3.31 16.30
CA GLY A 81 3.06 -3.84 17.37
C GLY A 81 3.20 -2.95 18.61
N ARG A 82 2.51 -1.81 18.67
CA ARG A 82 2.54 -0.85 19.78
C ARG A 82 1.20 -0.79 20.51
#